data_AF-A0A3S1RME0-F1
#
_entry.id   AF-A0A3S1RME0-F1
#
_cell.length_a   1.000
_cell.length_b   1.000
_cell.length_c   1.000
_cell.angle_alpha   90.00
_cell.angle_beta   90.00
_cell.angle_gamma   90.00
#
_symmetry.space_group_name_H-M   'P 1'
#
loop_
_entity.id
_entity.type
_entity.pdbx_description
1 polymer ?
#
loop_
_entity_poly.entity_id
_entity_poly.type
_entity_poly.pdbx_seq_one_letter_code
_entity_poly.pdbx_strand_id
1 'polypeptide(L)' 'ANSPEDEPFLCMAGVREYHDNPAHSGDPWLLHRGSGEGCLAFILDKIIKYGIVPIEQLQIQLQPTIVGMVVSPQAIQE' A
#
# COMPACT_ATOMS: atom_id res chain seq x y z
N ALA A 1 -11.48 8.75 -12.32
CA ALA A 1 -10.09 8.96 -11.93
C ALA A 1 -10.00 8.68 -10.45
N ASN A 2 -9.28 7.64 -10.07
CA ASN A 2 -9.17 7.04 -8.73
C ASN A 2 -10.32 6.09 -8.34
N SER A 3 -11.02 5.48 -9.30
CA SER A 3 -11.88 4.33 -9.00
C SER A 3 -11.02 3.10 -8.66
N PRO A 4 -11.52 2.10 -7.92
CA PRO A 4 -10.79 0.84 -7.68
C PRO A 4 -10.40 0.09 -8.96
N GLU A 5 -11.08 0.38 -10.07
CA GLU A 5 -10.83 -0.21 -11.39
C GLU A 5 -9.81 0.58 -12.22
N ASP A 6 -9.45 1.80 -11.77
CA ASP A 6 -8.44 2.63 -12.43
C ASP A 6 -7.04 2.12 -12.08
N GLU A 7 -6.08 2.25 -13.00
CA GLU A 7 -4.70 1.84 -12.72
C GLU A 7 -4.12 2.63 -11.53
N PRO A 8 -3.62 1.95 -10.49
CA PRO A 8 -3.11 2.63 -9.30
C PRO A 8 -1.83 3.38 -9.65
N PHE A 9 -1.68 4.57 -9.08
CA PHE A 9 -0.46 5.36 -9.19
C PHE A 9 -0.09 5.98 -7.84
N LEU A 10 1.15 6.42 -7.74
CA LEU A 10 1.64 7.11 -6.56
C LEU A 10 1.19 8.57 -6.61
N CYS A 11 0.23 8.92 -5.77
CA CYS A 11 -0.39 10.24 -5.71
C CYS A 11 0.53 11.30 -5.07
N MET A 12 1.53 11.78 -5.83
CA MET A 12 2.47 12.82 -5.41
C MET A 12 2.96 13.69 -6.58
N ALA A 13 3.28 14.95 -6.29
CA ALA A 13 3.96 15.84 -7.24
C ALA A 13 5.23 15.19 -7.80
N GLY A 14 5.50 15.41 -9.10
CA GLY A 14 6.62 14.79 -9.80
C GLY A 14 6.29 13.43 -10.45
N VAL A 15 5.17 12.78 -10.08
CA VAL A 15 4.62 11.61 -10.77
C VAL A 15 3.70 12.08 -11.89
N ARG A 16 3.84 11.54 -13.10
CA ARG A 16 3.10 12.03 -14.28
C ARG A 16 1.58 11.93 -14.09
N GLU A 17 1.12 10.81 -13.59
CA GLU A 17 -0.28 10.49 -13.35
C GLU A 17 -0.92 11.42 -12.32
N TYR A 18 -0.14 11.91 -11.35
CA TYR A 18 -0.59 12.92 -10.40
C TYR A 18 -0.97 14.24 -11.10
N HIS A 19 -0.18 14.67 -12.09
CA HIS A 19 -0.47 15.92 -12.81
C HIS A 19 -1.59 15.77 -13.85
N ASP A 20 -1.82 14.56 -14.35
CA ASP A 20 -2.89 14.25 -15.31
C ASP A 20 -4.24 13.95 -14.61
N ASN A 21 -4.27 13.86 -13.28
CA ASN A 21 -5.46 13.51 -12.52
C ASN A 21 -6.38 14.73 -12.27
N PRO A 22 -7.68 14.65 -12.60
CA PRO A 22 -8.65 15.74 -12.37
C PRO A 22 -8.80 16.18 -10.91
N ALA A 23 -8.36 15.38 -9.94
CA ALA A 23 -8.41 15.71 -8.52
C ALA A 23 -7.29 16.68 -8.05
N HIS A 24 -6.32 16.99 -8.91
CA HIS A 24 -5.19 17.88 -8.61
C HIS A 24 -5.26 19.18 -9.40
N SER A 25 -4.30 20.08 -9.14
CA SER A 25 -4.18 21.40 -9.78
C SER A 25 -4.14 21.35 -11.32
N GLY A 26 -3.80 20.19 -11.90
CA GLY A 26 -3.70 19.99 -13.34
C GLY A 26 -2.55 20.77 -13.98
N ASP A 27 -1.58 21.23 -13.18
CA ASP A 27 -0.41 21.93 -13.68
C ASP A 27 0.54 20.94 -14.37
N PRO A 28 1.20 21.32 -15.48
CA PRO A 28 1.96 20.37 -16.28
C PRO A 28 3.11 19.71 -15.51
N TRP A 29 3.20 18.38 -15.58
CA TRP A 29 4.31 17.60 -15.01
C TRP A 29 5.70 18.12 -15.41
N LEU A 30 5.83 18.69 -16.61
CA LEU A 30 7.08 19.28 -17.11
C LEU A 30 7.67 20.38 -16.21
N LEU A 31 6.85 21.05 -15.40
CA LEU A 31 7.29 22.06 -14.43
C LEU A 31 8.05 21.44 -13.25
N HIS A 32 7.76 20.18 -12.93
CA HIS A 32 8.28 19.47 -11.75
C HIS A 32 9.33 18.42 -12.09
N ARG A 33 9.49 18.04 -13.36
CA ARG A 33 10.48 17.04 -13.78
C ARG A 33 11.92 17.39 -13.34
N GLY A 34 12.23 18.67 -13.13
CA GLY A 34 13.54 19.18 -12.71
C GLY A 34 13.68 19.50 -11.22
N SER A 35 12.60 19.46 -10.44
CA SER A 35 12.62 19.76 -8.99
C SER A 35 13.20 18.63 -8.15
N GLY A 36 13.36 17.44 -8.76
CA GLY A 36 13.79 16.22 -8.08
C GLY A 36 12.64 15.40 -7.50
N GLU A 37 11.41 15.92 -7.49
CA GLU A 37 10.23 15.22 -6.95
C GLU A 37 9.87 13.96 -7.75
N GLY A 38 10.25 13.90 -9.03
CA GLY A 38 10.08 12.70 -9.87
C GLY A 38 11.27 11.74 -9.88
N CYS A 39 12.36 12.00 -9.14
CA CYS A 39 13.54 11.15 -9.20
C CYS A 39 13.39 9.86 -8.38
N LEU A 40 14.11 8.79 -8.77
CA LEU A 40 14.05 7.50 -8.09
C LEU A 40 14.33 7.63 -6.58
N ALA A 41 15.35 8.41 -6.19
CA ALA A 41 15.70 8.61 -4.79
C ALA A 41 14.56 9.26 -3.99
N PHE A 42 13.87 10.25 -4.56
CA PHE A 42 12.71 10.89 -3.93
C PHE A 42 11.55 9.91 -3.77
N ILE A 43 11.22 9.15 -4.82
CA ILE A 43 10.16 8.15 -4.77
C ILE A 43 10.45 7.10 -3.68
N LEU A 44 11.69 6.59 -3.62
CA LEU A 44 12.10 5.63 -2.60
C LEU A 44 12.02 6.21 -1.19
N ASP A 45 12.47 7.45 -0.97
CA ASP A 45 12.36 8.14 0.32
C ASP A 45 10.90 8.19 0.79
N LYS A 46 9.96 8.52 -0.10
CA LYS A 46 8.53 8.59 0.21
C LYS A 46 7.92 7.23 0.53
N ILE A 47 8.25 6.20 -0.25
CA ILE A 47 7.80 4.82 0.01
C ILE A 47 8.32 4.34 1.36
N ILE A 48 9.60 4.57 1.67
CA ILE A 48 10.17 4.18 2.96
C ILE A 48 9.45 4.92 4.08
N LYS A 49 9.36 6.26 3.98
CA LYS A 49 8.80 7.11 5.04
C LYS A 49 7.32 6.84 5.33
N TYR A 50 6.51 6.65 4.29
CA TYR A 50 5.04 6.56 4.43
C TYR A 50 4.49 5.14 4.25
N GLY A 51 5.20 4.26 3.54
CA GLY A 51 4.78 2.90 3.28
C GLY A 51 5.43 1.86 4.20
N ILE A 52 6.70 2.05 4.60
CA ILE A 52 7.44 1.06 5.39
C ILE A 52 7.45 1.44 6.87
N VAL A 53 7.93 2.63 7.23
CA VAL A 53 8.10 3.06 8.63
C VAL A 53 6.82 2.91 9.47
N PRO A 54 5.61 3.24 8.98
CA PRO A 54 4.39 3.03 9.76
C PRO A 54 4.08 1.55 10.03
N ILE A 55 4.46 0.66 9.12
CA ILE A 55 4.25 -0.79 9.27
C ILE A 55 5.20 -1.37 10.32
N GLU A 56 6.44 -0.88 10.40
CA GLU A 56 7.40 -1.32 11.42
C GLU A 56 6.90 -1.07 12.86
N GLN A 57 6.01 -0.09 13.03
CA GLN A 57 5.38 0.23 14.31
C GLN A 57 4.15 -0.63 14.62
N LEU A 58 3.63 -1.41 13.65
CA LEU A 58 2.49 -2.29 13.86
C LEU A 58 2.94 -3.54 14.61
N GLN A 59 2.65 -3.59 15.91
CA GLN A 59 2.80 -4.81 16.70
C GLN A 59 1.62 -5.75 16.44
N ILE A 60 1.72 -6.55 15.37
CA ILE A 60 0.71 -7.56 15.08
C ILE A 60 0.90 -8.75 16.02
N GLN A 61 0.06 -8.83 17.06
CA GLN A 61 -0.05 -10.02 17.90
C GLN A 61 -1.04 -11.00 17.26
N LEU A 62 -0.52 -11.98 16.52
CA LEU A 62 -1.34 -13.10 16.03
C LEU A 62 -1.54 -14.11 17.16
N GLN A 63 -2.79 -14.34 17.57
CA GLN A 63 -3.16 -15.46 18.43
C GLN A 63 -3.80 -16.56 17.57
N PRO A 64 -3.01 -17.52 17.06
CA PRO A 64 -3.58 -18.62 16.27
C PRO A 64 -4.48 -19.47 17.17
N THR A 65 -5.76 -19.56 16.82
CA THR A 65 -6.67 -20.53 17.43
C THR A 65 -6.50 -21.85 16.71
N ILE A 66 -5.78 -22.79 17.32
CA ILE A 66 -5.72 -24.17 16.82
C ILE A 66 -7.04 -24.85 17.21
N VAL A 67 -7.96 -24.97 16.26
CA VAL A 67 -9.15 -25.81 16.42
C VAL A 67 -8.74 -27.26 16.21
N GLY A 68 -8.31 -27.91 17.29
CA GLY A 68 -8.08 -29.35 17.30
C GLY A 68 -9.41 -30.08 17.10
N MET A 69 -9.49 -30.93 16.09
CA MET A 69 -10.62 -31.83 15.89
C MET A 69 -10.57 -32.90 16.99
N VAL A 70 -11.33 -32.68 18.08
CA VAL A 70 -11.45 -33.65 19.16
C VAL A 70 -12.36 -34.78 18.68
N VAL A 71 -11.78 -35.86 18.17
CA VAL A 71 -12.52 -37.10 17.91
C VAL A 71 -12.79 -37.78 19.26
N SER A 72 -14.06 -37.80 19.67
CA SER A 72 -14.50 -38.55 20.86
C SER A 72 -14.25 -40.04 20.65
N PRO A 73 -13.58 -40.76 21.57
CA PRO A 73 -13.31 -42.20 21.45
C PRO A 73 -14.55 -43.12 21.55
N GLN A 74 -15.75 -42.58 21.67
CA GLN A 74 -16.93 -43.33 22.13
C GLN A 74 -17.78 -43.98 21.04
N ALA A 75 -17.30 -44.09 19.80
CA ALA A 75 -18.08 -44.63 18.69
C ALA A 75 -17.45 -45.86 18.02
N ILE A 76 -17.08 -46.88 18.82
CA ILE A 76 -17.06 -48.26 18.34
C ILE A 76 -17.63 -49.11 19.48
N GLN A 77 -18.93 -49.42 19.42
CA GLN A 77 -19.53 -50.52 20.18
C GLN A 77 -19.45 -51.77 19.31
N GLU A 78 -19.10 -52.90 19.93
CA GLU A 78 -18.89 -54.22 19.30
C GLU A 78 -20.08 -54.75 18.48
#